data_AF-A0AAP8N6U2-F1
#
_entry.id   AF-A0AAP8N6U2-F1
#
_cell.length_a   1.000
_cell.length_b   1.000
_cell.length_c   1.000
_cell.angle_alpha   90.00
_cell.angle_beta   90.00
_cell.angle_gamma   90.00
#
_symmetry.space_group_name_H-M   'P 1'
#
loop_
_entity.id
_entity.type
_entity.pdbx_description
1 polymer ?
#
loop_
_entity_poly.entity_id
_entity_poly.type
_entity_poly.pdbx_seq_one_letter_code
_entity_poly.pdbx_strand_id
1 'polypeptide(L)'
;TLAEAEKILQKHKIEKLPLVDENGILKGLITIKDIEKVIEFPNSAKDQQGRLLVGAAVGVTKDALQRVEFLVKANVDVVVID
;
A
#
# COMPACT_ATOMS: atom_id res chain seq x y z
N THR A 1 6.40 -3.03 -14.92
CA THR A 1 5.26 -2.12 -14.68
C THR A 1 4.03 -2.90 -14.23
N LEU A 2 2.97 -2.27 -13.69
CA LEU A 2 1.76 -2.99 -13.24
C LEU A 2 1.08 -3.75 -14.40
N ALA A 3 1.02 -3.14 -15.59
CA ALA A 3 0.46 -3.76 -16.79
C ALA A 3 1.25 -4.99 -17.28
N GLU A 4 2.58 -5.00 -17.10
CA GLU A 4 3.40 -6.19 -17.38
C GLU A 4 3.12 -7.31 -16.38
N ALA A 5 3.02 -6.97 -15.09
CA ALA A 5 2.71 -7.94 -14.05
C ALA A 5 1.34 -8.59 -14.31
N GLU A 6 0.33 -7.81 -14.72
CA GLU A 6 -0.99 -8.32 -15.10
C GLU A 6 -0.91 -9.35 -16.24
N LYS A 7 -0.16 -9.04 -17.31
CA LYS A 7 0.03 -9.97 -18.44
C LYS A 7 0.70 -11.27 -18.00
N ILE A 8 1.69 -11.22 -17.11
CA ILE A 8 2.37 -12.39 -16.59
C ILE A 8 1.41 -13.25 -15.75
N LEU A 9 0.69 -12.63 -14.79
CA LEU A 9 -0.29 -13.32 -13.95
C LEU A 9 -1.35 -14.03 -14.79
N GLN A 10 -1.92 -13.35 -15.81
CA GLN A 10 -2.91 -13.91 -16.73
C GLN A 10 -2.35 -15.04 -17.58
N LYS A 11 -1.16 -14.85 -18.17
CA LYS A 11 -0.50 -15.87 -19.02
C LYS A 11 -0.27 -17.17 -18.26
N HIS A 12 0.18 -17.07 -17.01
CA HIS A 12 0.50 -18.22 -16.18
C HIS A 12 -0.69 -18.72 -15.35
N LYS A 13 -1.84 -18.01 -15.37
CA LYS A 13 -3.04 -18.32 -14.58
C LYS A 13 -2.75 -18.49 -13.08
N ILE A 14 -1.94 -17.58 -12.54
CA ILE A 14 -1.54 -17.55 -11.13
C ILE A 14 -2.04 -16.27 -10.46
N GLU A 15 -2.30 -16.33 -9.16
CA GLU A 15 -2.84 -15.19 -8.40
C GLU A 15 -1.76 -14.26 -7.82
N LYS A 16 -0.54 -14.77 -7.66
CA LYS A 16 0.55 -14.10 -6.92
C LYS A 16 1.82 -14.15 -7.75
N LEU A 17 2.50 -13.01 -7.89
CA LEU A 17 3.75 -12.84 -8.62
C LEU A 17 4.83 -12.32 -7.66
N PRO A 18 5.74 -13.20 -7.18
CA PRO A 18 6.89 -12.79 -6.40
C PRO A 18 7.87 -11.97 -7.26
N LEU A 19 8.35 -10.85 -6.72
CA LEU A 19 9.38 -10.02 -7.33
C LEU A 19 10.71 -10.31 -6.65
N VAL A 20 11.71 -10.73 -7.42
CA VAL A 20 13.06 -11.03 -6.93
C VAL A 20 14.08 -10.07 -7.57
N ASP A 21 15.18 -9.82 -6.88
CA ASP A 21 16.34 -9.12 -7.44
C ASP A 21 17.26 -10.06 -8.23
N GLU A 22 18.37 -9.52 -8.76
CA GLU A 22 19.35 -10.27 -9.57
C GLU A 22 20.00 -11.44 -8.81
N ASN A 23 20.03 -11.38 -7.48
CA ASN A 23 20.58 -12.44 -6.63
C ASN A 23 19.52 -13.47 -6.22
N GLY A 24 18.29 -13.35 -6.75
CA GLY A 24 17.16 -14.21 -6.42
C GLY A 24 16.51 -13.90 -5.05
N ILE A 25 16.80 -12.74 -4.45
CA ILE A 25 16.24 -12.36 -3.15
C ILE A 25 14.87 -11.72 -3.37
N LEU A 26 13.87 -12.19 -2.62
CA LEU A 26 12.51 -11.65 -2.65
C LEU A 26 12.48 -10.18 -2.19
N LYS A 27 11.95 -9.30 -3.04
CA LYS A 27 11.76 -7.87 -2.80
C LYS A 27 10.30 -7.46 -2.67
N GLY A 28 9.37 -8.26 -3.20
CA GLY A 28 7.96 -7.91 -3.16
C GLY A 28 7.05 -8.99 -3.70
N LEU A 29 5.76 -8.70 -3.69
CA LEU A 29 4.70 -9.59 -4.17
C LEU A 29 3.62 -8.72 -4.81
N ILE A 30 3.21 -9.06 -6.03
CA ILE A 30 2.03 -8.47 -6.66
C ILE A 30 0.93 -9.53 -6.69
N THR A 31 -0.31 -9.13 -6.38
CA THR A 31 -1.46 -10.03 -6.46
C THR A 31 -2.45 -9.56 -7.53
N ILE A 32 -3.18 -10.52 -8.13
CA ILE A 32 -4.22 -10.20 -9.12
C ILE A 32 -5.33 -9.32 -8.53
N LYS A 33 -5.65 -9.53 -7.25
CA LYS A 33 -6.68 -8.77 -6.52
C LYS A 33 -6.33 -7.29 -6.42
N ASP A 34 -5.05 -6.95 -6.27
CA ASP A 34 -4.63 -5.55 -6.21
C ASP A 34 -4.85 -4.84 -7.55
N ILE A 35 -4.63 -5.56 -8.67
CA ILE A 35 -4.90 -5.04 -10.02
C ILE A 35 -6.40 -4.87 -10.24
N GLU A 36 -7.20 -5.89 -9.89
CA GLU A 36 -8.67 -5.84 -9.98
C GLU A 36 -9.24 -4.63 -9.22
N LYS A 37 -8.78 -4.38 -7.99
CA LYS A 37 -9.20 -3.22 -7.19
C LYS A 37 -8.81 -1.89 -7.82
N VAL A 38 -7.70 -1.80 -8.54
CA VAL A 38 -7.31 -0.58 -9.25
C VAL A 38 -8.28 -0.28 -10.40
N ILE A 39 -8.72 -1.32 -11.11
CA ILE A 39 -9.68 -1.21 -12.22
C ILE A 39 -11.09 -0.92 -11.68
N GLU A 40 -11.50 -1.61 -10.62
CA GLU A 40 -12.82 -1.45 -9.99
C GLU A 40 -12.98 -0.08 -9.33
N PHE A 41 -11.92 0.45 -8.70
CA PHE A 41 -11.93 1.71 -7.97
C PHE A 41 -10.89 2.70 -8.51
N PRO A 42 -11.08 3.26 -9.73
CA PRO A 42 -10.10 4.14 -10.38
C PRO A 42 -9.88 5.45 -9.63
N ASN A 43 -10.88 5.91 -8.87
CA ASN A 43 -10.83 7.16 -8.09
C ASN A 43 -10.41 6.94 -6.62
N SER A 44 -9.83 5.77 -6.29
CA SER A 44 -9.33 5.50 -4.94
C SER A 44 -8.30 6.55 -4.52
N ALA A 45 -8.43 7.07 -3.30
CA ALA A 45 -7.46 7.97 -2.68
C ALA A 45 -6.16 7.18 -2.38
N LYS A 46 -5.14 7.37 -3.22
CA LYS A 46 -3.86 6.65 -3.14
C LYS A 46 -2.69 7.61 -3.15
N ASP A 47 -1.60 7.19 -2.52
CA ASP A 47 -0.31 7.90 -2.57
C ASP A 47 0.45 7.62 -3.88
N GLN A 48 1.65 8.20 -4.02
CA GLN A 48 2.51 8.01 -5.20
C GLN A 48 2.99 6.56 -5.39
N GLN A 49 2.94 5.73 -4.35
CA GLN A 49 3.31 4.31 -4.39
C GLN A 49 2.10 3.41 -4.66
N GLY A 50 0.89 3.97 -4.77
CA GLY A 50 -0.36 3.25 -5.00
C GLY A 50 -1.02 2.69 -3.73
N ARG A 51 -0.53 3.03 -2.54
CA ARG A 51 -1.12 2.63 -1.25
C ARG A 51 -2.32 3.52 -0.94
N LEU A 52 -3.32 2.99 -0.25
CA LEU A 52 -4.48 3.81 0.18
C LEU A 52 -4.04 4.87 1.18
N LEU A 53 -4.56 6.09 1.01
CA LEU A 53 -4.32 7.17 1.95
C LEU A 53 -5.06 6.91 3.27
N VAL A 54 -4.42 7.21 4.39
CA VAL A 54 -4.96 7.02 5.73
C VAL A 54 -4.75 8.25 6.61
N GLY A 55 -5.80 8.62 7.33
CA GLY A 55 -5.79 9.68 8.33
C GLY A 55 -6.10 9.16 9.73
N ALA A 56 -5.56 9.80 10.76
CA ALA A 56 -5.84 9.49 12.15
C ALA A 56 -6.08 10.75 12.99
N ALA A 57 -7.06 10.69 13.89
CA ALA A 57 -7.32 11.72 14.87
C ALA A 57 -6.57 11.44 16.19
N VAL A 58 -6.08 12.49 16.83
CA VAL A 58 -5.42 12.45 18.14
C VAL A 58 -5.92 13.60 19.00
N GLY A 59 -6.25 13.32 20.26
CA GLY A 59 -6.62 14.35 21.23
C GLY A 59 -5.40 15.12 21.77
N VAL A 60 -5.64 15.99 22.74
CA VAL A 60 -4.62 16.90 23.33
C VAL A 60 -4.08 16.46 24.70
N THR A 61 -4.25 15.19 25.05
CA THR A 61 -3.76 14.62 26.31
C THR A 61 -2.22 14.54 26.34
N LYS A 62 -1.64 14.32 27.53
CA LYS A 62 -0.17 14.28 27.71
C LYS A 62 0.53 13.22 26.84
N ASP A 63 -0.18 12.17 26.44
CA ASP A 63 0.30 11.07 25.58
C ASP A 63 0.12 11.34 24.07
N ALA A 64 -0.46 12.48 23.67
CA ALA A 64 -0.76 12.79 22.27
C ALA A 64 0.46 12.66 21.35
N LEU A 65 1.61 13.22 21.74
CA LEU A 65 2.85 13.16 20.96
C LEU A 65 3.35 11.72 20.80
N GLN A 66 3.22 10.89 21.83
CA GLN A 66 3.61 9.49 21.77
C GLN A 66 2.72 8.71 20.79
N ARG A 67 1.41 8.99 20.77
CA ARG A 67 0.48 8.40 19.79
C ARG A 67 0.83 8.81 18.36
N VAL A 68 1.11 10.09 18.13
CA VAL A 68 1.53 10.60 16.82
C VAL A 68 2.79 9.89 16.35
N GLU A 69 3.78 9.70 17.23
CA GLU A 69 5.02 8.98 16.88
C GLU A 69 4.73 7.56 16.38
N PHE A 70 3.85 6.81 17.07
CA PHE A 70 3.46 5.47 16.64
C PHE A 70 2.68 5.48 15.31
N LEU A 71 1.80 6.45 15.09
CA LEU A 71 1.05 6.59 13.85
C LEU A 71 1.97 6.91 12.66
N VAL A 72 2.93 7.82 12.85
CA VAL A 72 3.94 8.16 11.84
C VAL A 72 4.82 6.95 11.52
N LYS A 73 5.25 6.18 12.52
CA LYS A 73 5.97 4.91 12.31
C LYS A 73 5.15 3.89 11.51
N ALA A 74 3.83 3.92 11.62
CA ALA A 74 2.91 3.09 10.85
C ALA A 74 2.61 3.67 9.44
N ASN A 75 3.23 4.78 9.04
CA ASN A 75 3.01 5.50 7.78
C ASN A 75 1.62 6.10 7.61
N VAL A 76 1.09 6.78 8.63
CA VAL A 76 -0.10 7.63 8.46
C VAL A 76 0.22 8.81 7.53
N ASP A 77 -0.72 9.19 6.65
CA ASP A 77 -0.52 10.31 5.71
C ASP A 77 -0.96 11.65 6.31
N VAL A 78 -2.00 11.64 7.15
CA VAL A 78 -2.57 12.85 7.77
C VAL A 78 -2.89 12.60 9.25
N VAL A 79 -2.54 13.57 10.09
CA VAL A 79 -2.92 13.57 11.51
C VAL A 79 -3.78 14.81 11.78
N VAL A 80 -4.92 14.60 12.44
CA VAL A 80 -5.86 15.66 12.83
C VAL A 80 -5.89 15.75 14.35
N ILE A 81 -5.89 16.98 14.89
CA ILE A 81 -6.11 17.22 16.31
C ILE A 81 -7.61 17.32 16.54
N ASP A 82 -8.15 16.47 17.41
CA ASP A 82 -9.57 16.42 17.82
C ASP A 82 -9.77 17.13 19.16
#